data_AF-A0A4U8Z3K9-F1
#
_entry.id   AF-A0A4U8Z3K9-F1
#
_cell.length_a   1.000
_cell.length_b   1.000
_cell.length_c   1.000
_cell.angle_alpha   90.00
_cell.angle_beta   90.00
_cell.angle_gamma   90.00
#
_symmetry.space_group_name_H-M   'P 1'
#
loop_
_entity.id
_entity.type
_entity.pdbx_description
1 polymer ?
#
loop_
_entity_poly.entity_id
_entity_poly.type
_entity_poly.pdbx_seq_one_letter_code
_entity_poly.pdbx_strand_id
1 'polypeptide(L)' 'MLAQGDDIVPIPGTKRCKYLEENVGALDVSLSAGELERISRIAPPGKAAGTRYAAPQMSALNR' A
#
# COMPACT_ATOMS: atom_id res chain seq x y z
N MET A 1 -6.18 1.91 2.65
CA MET A 1 -6.52 1.21 1.40
C MET A 1 -7.95 0.70 1.43
N LEU A 2 -8.31 -0.26 2.29
CA LEU A 2 -9.71 -0.72 2.38
C LEU A 2 -10.67 0.34 2.94
N ALA A 3 -10.19 1.23 3.82
CA ALA A 3 -10.98 2.33 4.38
C ALA A 3 -10.96 3.64 3.56
N GLN A 4 -10.37 3.64 2.35
CA GLN A 4 -10.16 4.87 1.57
C GLN A 4 -11.18 5.08 0.43
N GLY A 5 -12.11 4.16 0.22
CA GLY A 5 -13.15 4.23 -0.81
C GLY A 5 -13.34 2.88 -1.51
N ASP A 6 -14.56 2.65 -2.03
CA ASP A 6 -14.91 1.42 -2.75
C ASP A 6 -14.28 1.34 -4.16
N ASP A 7 -13.68 2.44 -4.62
CA ASP A 7 -12.97 2.57 -5.88
C ASP A 7 -11.48 2.16 -5.81
N ILE A 8 -10.98 1.83 -4.62
CA ILE A 8 -9.57 1.47 -4.39
C ILE A 8 -9.45 -0.02 -4.07
N VAL A 9 -8.95 -0.78 -5.05
CA VAL A 9 -8.72 -2.23 -4.89
C VAL A 9 -7.22 -2.52 -4.68
N PRO A 10 -6.78 -2.88 -3.46
CA PRO A 10 -5.39 -3.22 -3.19
C PRO A 10 -5.03 -4.59 -3.79
N ILE A 11 -3.82 -4.70 -4.37
CA ILE A 11 -3.32 -5.94 -4.99
C ILE A 11 -2.00 -6.37 -4.33
N PRO A 12 -1.99 -6.69 -3.02
CA PRO A 12 -0.76 -7.04 -2.31
C PRO A 12 -0.24 -8.40 -2.77
N GLY A 13 1.02 -8.44 -3.23
CA GLY A 13 1.68 -9.66 -3.69
C GLY A 13 2.61 -10.24 -2.62
N THR A 14 2.61 -11.56 -2.47
CA THR A 14 3.55 -12.29 -1.60
C THR A 14 3.85 -13.68 -2.16
N LYS A 15 5.01 -14.23 -1.81
CA LYS A 15 5.42 -15.59 -2.18
C LYS A 15 5.18 -16.62 -1.05
N ARG A 16 4.72 -16.19 0.13
CA ARG A 16 4.59 -17.03 1.33
C ARG A 16 3.13 -17.08 1.76
N CYS A 17 2.58 -18.29 1.96
CA CYS A 17 1.17 -18.50 2.34
C CYS A 17 0.79 -17.77 3.63
N LYS A 18 1.66 -17.78 4.64
CA LYS A 18 1.45 -17.03 5.89
C LYS A 18 1.09 -15.55 5.66
N TYR A 19 1.77 -14.88 4.72
CA TYR A 19 1.50 -13.47 4.43
C TYR A 19 0.26 -13.29 3.55
N LEU A 20 -0.11 -14.30 2.78
CA LEU A 20 -1.38 -14.28 2.05
C LEU A 20 -2.54 -14.30 3.05
N GLU A 21 -2.48 -15.18 4.04
CA GLU A 21 -3.46 -15.27 5.12
C GLU A 21 -3.55 -13.94 5.89
N GLU A 22 -2.41 -13.33 6.23
CA GLU A 22 -2.35 -12.02 6.88
C GLU A 22 -2.96 -10.90 6.01
N ASN A 23 -2.66 -10.87 4.70
CA ASN A 23 -3.23 -9.89 3.78
C ASN A 23 -4.74 -10.03 3.64
N VAL A 24 -5.26 -11.27 3.66
CA VAL A 24 -6.71 -11.52 3.64
C VAL A 24 -7.35 -11.08 4.97
N GLY A 25 -6.71 -11.36 6.10
CA GLY A 25 -7.17 -10.94 7.42
C GLY A 25 -7.27 -9.41 7.59
N ALA A 26 -6.59 -8.62 6.75
CA ALA A 26 -6.75 -7.18 6.74
C ALA A 26 -8.19 -6.71 6.41
N LEU A 27 -9.02 -7.57 5.80
CA LEU A 27 -10.43 -7.32 5.55
C LEU A 27 -11.25 -7.20 6.85
N ASP A 28 -10.81 -7.85 7.92
CA ASP A 28 -11.50 -7.84 9.21
C ASP A 28 -11.07 -6.65 10.10
N VAL A 29 -10.09 -5.85 9.64
CA VAL A 29 -9.55 -4.72 10.40
C VAL A 29 -10.39 -3.47 10.14
N SER A 30 -11.04 -2.98 11.19
CA SER A 30 -11.71 -1.68 11.21
C SER A 30 -10.85 -0.63 11.91
N LEU A 31 -10.68 0.54 11.28
CA LEU A 31 -9.94 1.67 11.85
C LEU A 31 -10.91 2.79 12.21
N SER A 32 -10.72 3.39 13.39
CA SER A 32 -11.45 4.58 13.78
C SER A 32 -10.98 5.82 12.98
N ALA A 33 -11.80 6.87 12.98
CA ALA A 33 -11.46 8.13 12.33
C ALA A 33 -10.15 8.73 12.87
N GLY A 34 -9.92 8.66 14.19
CA GLY A 34 -8.69 9.17 14.80
C GLY A 34 -7.43 8.39 14.42
N GLU A 35 -7.56 7.06 14.24
CA GLU A 35 -6.46 6.22 13.76
C GLU A 35 -6.14 6.50 12.30
N LEU A 36 -7.17 6.64 11.44
CA LEU A 36 -6.98 7.03 10.04
C LEU A 36 -6.28 8.38 9.90
N GLU A 37 -6.67 9.35 10.71
CA GLU A 37 -6.05 10.68 10.72
C GLU A 37 -4.58 10.61 11.17
N ARG A 38 -4.30 9.83 12.22
CA ARG A 38 -2.93 9.59 12.69
C ARG A 38 -2.06 8.93 11.63
N ILE A 39 -2.58 7.91 10.93
CA ILE A 39 -1.86 7.23 9.85
C ILE A 39 -1.59 8.19 8.69
N SER A 40 -2.58 8.98 8.29
CA SER A 40 -2.46 9.97 7.21
C SER A 40 -1.36 11.00 7.49
N ARG A 41 -1.24 11.48 8.74
CA ARG A 41 -0.17 12.41 9.13
C ARG A 41 1.25 11.82 9.02
N ILE A 42 1.40 10.51 9.21
CA ILE A 42 2.71 9.84 9.12
C ILE A 42 3.15 9.69 7.66
N ALA A 43 2.20 9.42 6.76
CA ALA A 43 2.44 9.19 5.34
C ALA A 43 1.55 10.10 4.47
N PRO A 44 1.81 11.41 4.42
CA PRO A 44 1.03 12.34 3.62
C PRO A 44 1.13 12.02 2.12
N PRO A 45 0.10 12.41 1.33
CA PRO A 45 0.14 12.31 -0.12
C PRO A 45 1.44 12.89 -0.70
N GLY A 46 2.05 12.18 -1.63
CA GLY A 46 3.30 12.61 -2.27
C GLY A 46 4.58 12.24 -1.52
N LYS A 47 4.52 11.77 -0.27
CA LYS A 47 5.74 11.36 0.48
C LYS A 47 6.51 10.23 -0.18
N ALA A 48 5.81 9.35 -0.91
CA ALA A 48 6.41 8.27 -1.70
C ALA A 48 6.31 8.53 -3.21
N ALA A 49 6.07 9.78 -3.64
CA ALA A 49 6.07 10.12 -5.06
C ALA A 49 7.49 9.99 -5.62
N GLY A 50 7.61 9.36 -6.78
CA GLY A 50 8.90 9.11 -7.42
C GLY A 50 8.90 7.80 -8.20
N THR A 51 10.06 7.46 -8.74
CA THR A 51 10.25 6.23 -9.50
C THR A 51 10.43 5.02 -8.58
N ARG A 52 10.04 3.84 -9.06
CA ARG A 52 10.22 2.57 -8.32
C ARG A 52 11.70 2.23 -8.07
N TYR A 53 12.56 2.59 -9.03
CA TYR A 53 14.01 2.44 -8.97
C TYR A 53 14.70 3.78 -9.24
N ALA A 54 16.01 3.89 -9.02
CA ALA A 54 16.75 5.10 -9.42
C ALA A 54 16.66 5.32 -10.93
N ALA A 55 16.76 6.57 -11.39
CA ALA A 55 16.57 6.94 -12.79
C ALA A 55 17.36 6.06 -13.80
N PRO A 56 18.66 5.71 -13.58
CA PRO A 56 19.37 4.83 -14.49
C PRO A 56 18.80 3.41 -14.57
N GLN A 57 18.28 2.89 -13.46
CA GLN A 57 17.74 1.53 -13.35
C GLN A 57 16.34 1.44 -13.98
N MET A 58 15.54 2.50 -13.86
CA MET A 58 14.26 2.59 -14.56
C MET A 58 14.43 2.56 -16.08
N SER A 59 15.43 3.27 -16.63
CA SER A 59 15.70 3.32 -18.07
C SER A 59 16.16 1.99 -18.69
N ALA A 60 16.53 1.02 -17.84
CA ALA A 60 16.95 -0.33 -18.24
C ALA A 60 15.84 -1.39 -18.06
N LEU A 61 14.70 -1.02 -17.45
CA LEU A 61 13.61 -1.96 -17.19
C LEU A 61 12.95 -2.38 -18.52
N ASN A 62 12.79 -3.69 -18.73
CA ASN A 62 12.20 -4.30 -19.95
C ASN A 62 12.96 -3.99 -21.25
N ARG A 63 14.24 -3.61 -21.17
CA ARG A 63 15.11 -3.51 -22.34
C ARG A 63 15.63 -4.89 -22.75
#